data_AF-A0AAW2UU22-F1
#
_entry.id   AF-A0AAW2UU22-F1
#
_cell.length_a   1.000
_cell.length_b   1.000
_cell.length_c   1.000
_cell.angle_alpha   90.00
_cell.angle_beta   90.00
_cell.angle_gamma   90.00
#
_symmetry.space_group_name_H-M   'P 1'
#
loop_
_entity.id
_entity.type
_entity.pdbx_description
1 polymer ?
#
loop_
_entity_poly.entity_id
_entity_poly.type
_entity_poly.pdbx_seq_one_letter_code
_entity_poly.pdbx_strand_id
1 'polypeptide(L)'
;MGPRIGAIQKDLVCRPYEEGGLGLRDVQNLNQALMSKHLWDVIRGKQDSIWVDWIFQNRLRDQTVWTASEKKGSWSWRKLLKLRAVLLLHIQYRIGDGVNLSLWKDP
;
A
#
# COMPACT_ATOMS: atom_id res chain seq x y z
N MET A 1 -20.84 -28.36 20.69
CA MET A 1 -21.01 -26.92 20.42
C MET A 1 -19.86 -26.18 21.10
N GLY A 2 -18.83 -25.76 20.36
CA GLY A 2 -17.73 -24.97 20.91
C GLY A 2 -18.19 -23.52 21.16
N PRO A 3 -17.65 -22.83 22.18
CA PRO A 3 -18.05 -21.46 22.49
C PRO A 3 -17.73 -20.55 21.30
N ARG A 4 -18.74 -19.79 20.83
CA ARG A 4 -18.51 -18.68 19.91
C ARG A 4 -17.71 -17.63 20.68
N ILE A 5 -16.41 -17.53 20.39
CA ILE A 5 -15.61 -16.39 20.81
C ILE A 5 -16.32 -15.16 20.24
N GLY A 6 -16.96 -14.38 21.11
CA GLY A 6 -17.69 -13.18 20.71
C GLY A 6 -16.73 -12.24 20.01
N ALA A 7 -16.96 -11.97 18.73
CA ALA A 7 -16.21 -10.96 18.00
C ALA A 7 -16.45 -9.62 18.71
N ILE A 8 -15.45 -9.13 19.44
CA ILE A 8 -15.50 -7.82 20.07
C ILE A 8 -15.60 -6.80 18.92
N GLN A 9 -16.59 -5.91 18.96
CA GLN A 9 -16.79 -4.89 17.93
C GLN A 9 -15.52 -4.05 17.81
N LYS A 10 -14.90 -4.05 16.62
CA LYS A 10 -13.67 -3.29 16.32
C LYS A 10 -13.83 -1.80 16.66
N ASP A 11 -14.99 -1.25 16.40
CA ASP A 11 -15.30 0.17 16.65
C ASP A 11 -15.28 0.50 18.13
N LEU A 12 -15.74 -0.40 18.99
CA LEU A 12 -15.70 -0.21 20.44
C LEU A 12 -14.25 -0.24 20.96
N VAL A 13 -13.42 -1.13 20.41
CA VAL A 13 -12.03 -1.30 20.83
C VAL A 13 -11.14 -0.15 20.34
N CYS A 14 -11.37 0.33 19.12
CA CYS A 14 -10.52 1.35 18.51
C CYS A 14 -10.90 2.79 18.86
N ARG A 15 -12.04 3.00 19.54
CA ARG A 15 -12.45 4.32 20.01
C ARG A 15 -11.48 4.86 21.06
N PRO A 16 -11.28 6.19 21.14
CA PRO A 16 -10.56 6.83 22.22
C PRO A 16 -11.08 6.40 23.59
N TYR A 17 -10.21 6.43 24.60
CA TYR A 17 -10.60 6.12 25.98
C TYR A 17 -11.72 7.05 26.48
N GLU A 18 -11.68 8.33 26.06
CA GLU A 18 -12.69 9.35 26.36
C GLU A 18 -14.09 9.01 25.82
N GLU A 19 -14.17 8.21 24.75
CA GLU A 19 -15.42 7.77 24.13
C GLU A 19 -15.86 6.36 24.60
N GLY A 20 -15.26 5.86 25.68
CA GLY A 20 -15.55 4.54 26.25
C GLY A 20 -14.93 3.37 25.48
N GLY A 21 -13.91 3.64 24.65
CA GLY A 21 -13.14 2.62 23.95
C GLY A 21 -11.84 2.22 24.65
N LEU A 22 -11.08 1.30 24.04
CA LEU A 22 -9.79 0.83 24.55
C LEU A 22 -8.61 1.67 24.04
N GLY A 23 -8.85 2.66 23.18
CA GLY A 23 -7.81 3.53 22.62
C GLY A 23 -6.83 2.81 21.70
N LEU A 24 -7.13 1.59 21.26
CA LEU A 24 -6.26 0.83 20.37
C LEU A 24 -6.32 1.37 18.94
N ARG A 25 -5.19 1.33 18.23
CA ARG A 25 -5.18 1.69 16.82
C ARG A 25 -5.75 0.56 15.99
N ASP A 26 -6.59 0.89 15.00
CA ASP A 26 -7.09 -0.10 14.07
C ASP A 26 -5.95 -0.67 13.22
N VAL A 27 -5.63 -1.93 13.48
CA VAL A 27 -4.59 -2.70 12.79
C VAL A 27 -4.85 -2.75 11.29
N GLN A 28 -6.10 -2.77 10.85
CA GLN A 28 -6.46 -2.79 9.44
C GLN A 28 -6.07 -1.48 8.75
N ASN A 29 -6.39 -0.34 9.38
CA ASN A 29 -6.01 0.98 8.89
C ASN A 29 -4.49 1.17 8.91
N LEU A 30 -3.82 0.73 9.99
CA LEU A 30 -2.36 0.78 10.07
C LEU A 30 -1.70 -0.04 8.97
N ASN A 31 -2.18 -1.26 8.73
CA ASN A 31 -1.65 -2.11 7.67
C ASN A 31 -1.88 -1.47 6.28
N GLN A 32 -3.05 -0.89 6.03
CA GLN A 32 -3.29 -0.15 4.78
C GLN A 32 -2.33 1.03 4.62
N ALA A 33 -2.12 1.83 5.66
CA ALA A 33 -1.18 2.95 5.62
C ALA A 33 0.26 2.49 5.36
N LEU A 34 0.71 1.43 6.03
CA LEU A 34 2.05 0.86 5.86
C LEU A 34 2.26 0.28 4.45
N MET A 35 1.29 -0.49 3.94
CA MET A 35 1.36 -1.03 2.58
C MET A 35 1.33 0.08 1.53
N SER A 36 0.54 1.13 1.72
CA SER A 36 0.51 2.30 0.84
C SER A 36 1.85 3.02 0.83
N LYS A 37 2.49 3.18 2.00
CA LYS A 37 3.85 3.72 2.10
C LYS A 37 4.86 2.87 1.34
N HIS A 38 4.83 1.55 1.50
CA HIS A 38 5.72 0.65 0.75
C HIS A 38 5.52 0.77 -0.75
N LEU A 39 4.27 0.81 -1.23
CA LEU A 39 3.98 1.00 -2.64
C LEU A 39 4.50 2.35 -3.15
N TRP A 40 4.34 3.40 -2.34
CA TRP A 40 4.84 4.74 -2.65
C TRP A 40 6.37 4.80 -2.73
N ASP A 41 7.09 4.07 -1.87
CA ASP A 41 8.54 3.97 -1.94
C ASP A 41 9.01 3.29 -3.24
N VAL A 42 8.26 2.29 -3.73
CA VAL A 42 8.50 1.70 -5.07
C VAL A 42 8.21 2.70 -6.18
N ILE A 43 7.11 3.45 -6.11
CA ILE A 43 6.75 4.46 -7.12
C ILE A 43 7.83 5.55 -7.22
N ARG A 44 8.34 6.02 -6.07
CA ARG A 44 9.41 7.03 -6.05
C ARG A 44 10.77 6.50 -6.52
N GLY A 45 10.91 5.19 -6.71
CA GLY A 45 12.17 4.59 -7.14
C GLY A 45 13.30 4.83 -6.14
N LYS A 46 12.99 4.98 -4.84
CA LYS A 46 14.01 5.27 -3.83
C LYS A 46 14.82 3.99 -3.57
N GLN A 47 15.96 3.85 -4.25
CA GLN A 47 16.86 2.69 -4.20
C GLN A 47 17.58 2.53 -2.84
N ASP A 48 17.34 3.40 -1.87
CA ASP A 48 17.85 3.25 -0.50
C ASP A 48 17.27 2.02 0.23
N SER A 49 16.34 1.28 -0.39
CA SER A 49 15.71 0.08 0.15
C SER A 49 16.01 -1.14 -0.72
N ILE A 50 16.72 -2.11 -0.14
CA ILE A 50 17.00 -3.43 -0.77
C ILE A 50 15.71 -4.09 -1.28
N TRP A 51 14.61 -3.91 -0.53
CA TRP A 51 13.32 -4.46 -0.94
C TRP A 51 12.79 -3.81 -2.21
N VAL A 52 12.95 -2.49 -2.36
CA VAL A 52 12.55 -1.76 -3.57
C VAL A 52 13.38 -2.24 -4.76
N ASP A 53 14.70 -2.36 -4.61
CA ASP A 53 15.59 -2.87 -5.66
C ASP A 53 15.21 -4.29 -6.09
N TRP A 54 14.93 -5.16 -5.12
CA TRP A 54 14.49 -6.52 -5.41
C TRP A 54 13.18 -6.55 -6.18
N ILE A 55 12.22 -5.67 -5.87
CA ILE A 55 10.96 -5.54 -6.59
C ILE A 55 11.21 -5.07 -8.04
N PHE A 56 12.08 -4.10 -8.25
CA PHE A 56 12.44 -3.65 -9.59
C PHE A 56 13.07 -4.78 -10.41
N GLN A 57 14.02 -5.52 -9.84
CA GLN A 57 14.72 -6.59 -10.57
C GLN A 57 13.86 -7.85 -10.79
N ASN A 58 13.02 -8.24 -9.83
CA ASN A 58 12.33 -9.54 -9.85
C ASN A 58 10.85 -9.47 -10.22
N ARG A 59 10.18 -8.34 -9.97
CA ARG A 59 8.72 -8.20 -10.18
C ARG A 59 8.36 -7.26 -11.29
N LEU A 60 8.94 -6.06 -11.30
CA LEU A 60 8.61 -5.04 -12.28
C LEU A 60 9.38 -5.24 -13.58
N ARG A 61 10.69 -5.53 -13.51
CA ARG A 61 11.60 -5.62 -14.67
C ARG A 61 11.41 -4.39 -15.57
N ASP A 62 10.76 -4.54 -16.72
CA ASP A 62 10.53 -3.46 -17.70
C ASP A 62 9.16 -2.75 -17.54
N GLN A 63 8.33 -3.23 -16.61
CA GLN A 63 7.01 -2.68 -16.29
C GLN A 63 7.10 -1.63 -15.20
N THR A 64 6.22 -0.63 -15.24
CA THR A 64 6.04 0.31 -14.13
C THR A 64 5.10 -0.26 -13.09
N VAL A 65 5.12 0.35 -11.90
CA VAL A 65 4.08 0.09 -10.89
C VAL A 65 2.71 0.31 -11.51
N TRP A 66 2.47 1.19 -12.47
CA TRP A 66 1.13 1.41 -13.03
C TRP A 66 0.68 0.36 -14.05
N THR A 67 1.63 -0.21 -14.79
CA THR A 67 1.36 -1.15 -15.90
C THR A 67 1.46 -2.62 -15.49
N ALA A 68 2.06 -2.94 -14.34
CA ALA A 68 2.19 -4.32 -13.88
C ALA A 68 0.84 -4.98 -13.56
N SER A 69 0.70 -6.25 -13.94
CA SER A 69 -0.58 -6.99 -13.88
C SER A 69 -1.00 -7.39 -12.47
N GLU A 70 -2.26 -7.10 -12.11
CA GLU A 70 -2.89 -7.56 -10.86
C GLU A 70 -3.25 -9.06 -10.85
N LYS A 71 -3.18 -9.74 -11.99
CA LYS A 71 -3.54 -11.16 -12.10
C LYS A 71 -2.37 -12.10 -11.82
N LYS A 72 -1.14 -11.60 -11.85
CA LYS A 72 0.08 -12.39 -11.67
C LYS A 72 0.74 -12.08 -10.32
N GLY A 73 1.42 -13.07 -9.75
CA GLY A 73 2.21 -12.93 -8.52
C GLY A 73 1.51 -13.39 -7.25
N SER A 74 2.15 -13.15 -6.11
CA SER A 74 1.65 -13.57 -4.80
C SER A 74 0.38 -12.82 -4.40
N TRP A 75 -0.40 -13.38 -3.46
CA TRP A 75 -1.56 -12.69 -2.91
C TRP A 75 -1.20 -11.29 -2.38
N SER A 76 -0.08 -11.18 -1.65
CA SER A 76 0.40 -9.91 -1.10
C SER A 76 0.77 -8.91 -2.19
N TRP A 77 1.38 -9.36 -3.29
CA TRP A 77 1.70 -8.50 -4.43
C TRP A 77 0.42 -7.94 -5.06
N ARG A 78 -0.59 -8.79 -5.30
CA ARG A 78 -1.88 -8.35 -5.84
C ARG A 78 -2.57 -7.35 -4.91
N LYS A 79 -2.52 -7.58 -3.59
CA LYS A 79 -3.03 -6.64 -2.57
C LYS A 79 -2.30 -5.30 -2.62
N LEU A 80 -0.98 -5.31 -2.78
CA LEU A 80 -0.17 -4.11 -2.95
C LEU A 80 -0.62 -3.34 -4.20
N LEU A 81 -0.71 -4.01 -5.35
CA LEU A 81 -1.09 -3.36 -6.61
C LEU A 81 -2.50 -2.74 -6.57
N LYS A 82 -3.44 -3.32 -5.83
CA LYS A 82 -4.78 -2.72 -5.65
C LYS A 82 -4.77 -1.37 -4.95
N LEU A 83 -3.72 -1.07 -4.16
CA LEU A 83 -3.59 0.23 -3.48
C LEU A 83 -3.23 1.37 -4.44
N ARG A 84 -2.85 1.07 -5.70
CA ARG A 84 -2.64 2.09 -6.73
C ARG A 84 -3.84 3.01 -6.87
N ALA A 85 -5.06 2.45 -6.93
CA ALA A 85 -6.28 3.24 -7.07
C ALA A 85 -6.47 4.24 -5.93
N VAL A 86 -6.13 3.85 -4.70
CA VAL A 86 -6.20 4.74 -3.54
C VAL A 86 -5.11 5.80 -3.60
N LEU A 87 -3.89 5.41 -3.97
CA LEU A 87 -2.77 6.34 -4.08
C LEU A 87 -2.98 7.37 -5.21
N LEU A 88 -3.57 6.98 -6.34
CA LEU A 88 -3.85 7.90 -7.46
C LEU A 88 -4.70 9.10 -7.05
N LEU A 89 -5.60 8.93 -6.08
CA LEU A 89 -6.42 10.03 -5.56
C LEU A 89 -5.61 11.05 -4.76
N HIS A 90 -4.40 10.70 -4.33
CA HIS A 90 -3.59 11.48 -3.39
C HIS A 90 -2.19 11.82 -3.92
N ILE A 91 -1.82 11.33 -5.11
CA ILE A 91 -0.54 11.62 -5.75
C ILE A 91 -0.68 12.85 -6.62
N GLN A 92 0.23 13.80 -6.44
CA GLN A 92 0.44 14.91 -7.37
C GLN A 92 1.84 14.77 -7.97
N TYR A 93 1.91 14.78 -9.29
CA TYR A 93 3.19 14.78 -9.99
C TYR A 93 3.69 16.22 -10.13
N ARG A 94 4.91 16.46 -9.68
CA ARG A 94 5.67 17.66 -10.04
C ARG A 94 6.57 17.32 -11.20
N ILE A 95 6.24 17.87 -12.37
CA ILE A 95 7.02 17.69 -13.59
C ILE A 95 8.36 18.42 -13.40
N GLY A 96 9.43 17.64 -13.34
CA GLY A 96 10.81 18.12 -13.29
C GLY A 96 11.49 18.04 -14.65
N ASP A 97 12.73 17.56 -14.67
CA ASP A 97 13.59 17.36 -15.85
C ASP A 97 13.22 16.14 -16.72
N GLY A 98 12.15 15.41 -16.39
CA GLY A 98 11.65 14.27 -17.17
C GLY A 98 12.45 12.97 -17.01
N VAL A 99 13.48 12.94 -16.17
CA VAL A 99 14.32 11.73 -15.98
C VAL A 99 13.61 10.66 -15.16
N ASN A 100 12.78 11.06 -14.20
CA ASN A 100 12.08 10.16 -13.27
C ASN A 100 10.58 9.99 -13.55
N LEU A 101 10.05 10.62 -14.61
CA LEU A 101 8.63 10.59 -14.94
C LEU A 101 8.45 10.18 -16.41
N SER A 102 7.85 9.02 -16.62
CA SER A 102 7.52 8.52 -17.95
C SER A 102 6.12 8.97 -18.34
N LEU A 103 6.03 9.94 -19.26
CA LEU A 103 4.76 10.49 -19.77
C LEU A 103 3.76 9.43 -20.28
N TRP A 104 4.26 8.26 -20.71
CA TRP A 104 3.43 7.19 -21.25
C TRP A 104 3.10 6.08 -20.26
N LYS A 105 3.86 5.98 -19.16
CA LYS A 105 3.74 4.88 -18.20
C LYS A 105 3.29 5.35 -16.81
N ASP A 106 3.37 6.64 -16.54
CA ASP A 106 2.87 7.30 -15.35
C ASP A 106 1.55 8.02 -15.65
N PRO A 107 0.59 8.02 -14.71
CA PRO A 107 -0.74 8.58 -14.87
C PRO A 107 -0.78 10.12 -14.80
#